data_AF-A0A2D9H456-F1
#
_entry.id   AF-A0A2D9H456-F1
#
_cell.length_a   1.000
_cell.length_b   1.000
_cell.length_c   1.000
_cell.angle_alpha   90.00
_cell.angle_beta   90.00
_cell.angle_gamma   90.00
#
_symmetry.space_group_name_H-M   'P 1'
#
loop_
_entity.id
_entity.type
_entity.pdbx_description
1 polymer ?
#
loop_
_entity_poly.entity_id
_entity_poly.type
_entity_poly.pdbx_seq_one_letter_code
_entity_poly.pdbx_strand_id
1 'polypeptide(L)'
;MEQQRVVRDAEEYLQLVVAEVMAPHPAECVLCYVARMLGEHGCDETLRWTGRFRELRSPRATALEGRMQAVGGFCDCEVFLNGYRLRREHLERDIHTDELRAPDHPPTCAGVGRLDSTKPCTLWERSRRRSLDDW
;
A
#
# COMPACT_ATOMS: atom_id res chain seq x y z
N MET A 1 -27.60 -3.13 32.65
CA MET A 1 -27.62 -4.23 31.65
C MET A 1 -27.88 -3.71 30.24
N GLU A 2 -28.95 -2.94 29.99
CA GLU A 2 -29.25 -2.29 28.69
C GLU A 2 -28.07 -1.47 28.14
N GLN A 3 -27.52 -0.58 28.98
CA GLN A 3 -26.43 0.33 28.59
C GLN A 3 -25.13 -0.41 28.25
N GLN A 4 -24.88 -1.56 28.89
CA GLN A 4 -23.69 -2.37 28.64
C GLN A 4 -23.81 -3.19 27.35
N ARG A 5 -25.05 -3.58 26.99
CA ARG A 5 -25.35 -4.19 25.69
C ARG A 5 -25.16 -3.17 24.56
N VAL A 6 -25.69 -1.95 24.71
CA VAL A 6 -25.54 -0.89 23.70
C VAL A 6 -24.07 -0.57 23.42
N VAL A 7 -23.23 -0.50 24.46
CA VAL A 7 -21.78 -0.26 24.27
C VAL A 7 -21.13 -1.38 23.48
N ARG A 8 -21.38 -2.64 23.85
CA ARG A 8 -20.81 -3.80 23.13
C ARG A 8 -21.26 -3.85 21.67
N ASP A 9 -22.56 -3.65 21.42
CA ASP A 9 -23.10 -3.71 20.06
C ASP A 9 -22.52 -2.57 19.19
N ALA A 10 -22.28 -1.40 19.78
CA ALA A 10 -21.60 -0.29 19.11
C ALA A 10 -20.12 -0.58 18.83
N GLU A 11 -19.40 -1.21 19.77
CA GLU A 11 -18.01 -1.64 19.58
C GLU A 11 -17.89 -2.68 18.47
N GLU A 12 -18.76 -3.67 18.45
CA GLU A 12 -18.83 -4.69 17.38
C GLU A 12 -19.09 -4.05 16.02
N TYR A 13 -20.05 -3.13 15.94
CA TYR A 13 -20.34 -2.39 14.71
C TYR A 13 -19.14 -1.56 14.25
N LEU A 14 -18.49 -0.84 15.16
CA LEU A 14 -17.31 -0.04 14.85
C LEU A 14 -16.17 -0.91 14.31
N GLN A 15 -15.92 -2.07 14.93
CA GLN A 15 -14.90 -3.01 14.46
C GLN A 15 -15.18 -3.51 13.04
N LEU A 16 -16.45 -3.80 12.72
CA LEU A 16 -16.86 -4.21 11.37
C LEU A 16 -16.61 -3.10 10.34
N VAL A 17 -17.03 -1.87 10.64
CA VAL A 17 -16.85 -0.72 9.74
C VAL A 17 -15.36 -0.44 9.54
N VAL A 18 -14.56 -0.45 10.61
CA VAL A 18 -13.10 -0.28 10.51
C VAL A 18 -12.48 -1.36 9.65
N ALA A 19 -12.89 -2.62 9.82
CA ALA A 19 -12.36 -3.73 9.03
C ALA A 19 -12.66 -3.56 7.53
N GLU A 20 -13.85 -3.09 7.19
CA GLU A 20 -14.28 -2.83 5.80
C GLU A 20 -13.53 -1.65 5.17
N VAL A 21 -13.42 -0.52 5.86
CA VAL A 21 -12.71 0.68 5.38
C VAL A 21 -11.23 0.38 5.14
N MET A 22 -10.62 -0.43 6.00
CA MET A 22 -9.21 -0.81 5.90
C MET A 22 -8.97 -2.04 5.01
N ALA A 23 -10.00 -2.59 4.36
CA ALA A 23 -9.85 -3.72 3.44
C ALA A 23 -9.31 -3.25 2.07
N PRO A 24 -8.63 -4.14 1.32
CA PRO A 24 -8.31 -3.87 -0.08
C PRO A 24 -9.59 -3.69 -0.91
N HIS A 25 -9.64 -2.66 -1.75
CA HIS A 25 -10.77 -2.50 -2.67
C HIS A 25 -10.83 -3.64 -3.71
N PRO A 26 -12.00 -3.89 -4.35
CA PRO A 26 -12.21 -5.06 -5.20
C PRO A 26 -11.23 -5.25 -6.35
N ALA A 27 -10.50 -4.27 -6.86
CA ALA A 27 -9.44 -4.50 -7.86
C ALA A 27 -8.09 -3.92 -7.44
N GLU A 28 -7.95 -3.50 -6.18
CA GLU A 28 -6.76 -2.81 -5.70
C GLU A 28 -5.55 -3.74 -5.74
N CYS A 29 -4.46 -3.26 -6.34
CA CYS A 29 -3.18 -3.95 -6.28
C CYS A 29 -2.52 -3.73 -4.91
N VAL A 30 -1.63 -4.66 -4.52
CA VAL A 30 -0.94 -4.60 -3.23
C VAL A 30 -0.24 -3.25 -2.98
N LEU A 31 0.42 -2.65 -3.97
CA LEU A 31 1.13 -1.38 -3.76
C LEU A 31 0.19 -0.17 -3.62
N CYS A 32 -0.94 -0.16 -4.34
CA CYS A 32 -1.93 0.90 -4.16
C CYS A 32 -2.59 0.81 -2.78
N TYR A 33 -2.91 -0.40 -2.33
CA TYR A 33 -3.43 -0.64 -0.99
C TYR A 33 -2.45 -0.13 0.07
N VAL A 34 -1.18 -0.58 0.01
CA VAL A 34 -0.18 -0.16 1.00
C VAL A 34 0.04 1.36 0.94
N ALA A 35 0.12 1.97 -0.24
CA ALA A 35 0.27 3.43 -0.36
C ALA A 35 -0.90 4.20 0.26
N ARG A 36 -2.14 3.75 0.04
CA ARG A 36 -3.35 4.34 0.64
C ARG A 36 -3.32 4.20 2.16
N MET A 37 -3.07 3.00 2.67
CA MET A 37 -3.02 2.76 4.12
C MET A 37 -1.88 3.53 4.80
N LEU A 38 -0.74 3.70 4.14
CA LEU A 38 0.33 4.58 4.62
C LEU A 38 -0.09 6.05 4.65
N GLY A 39 -0.79 6.54 3.63
CA GLY A 39 -1.30 7.91 3.60
C GLY A 39 -2.34 8.19 4.69
N GLU A 40 -3.20 7.22 5.00
CA GLU A 40 -4.28 7.36 5.98
C GLU A 40 -3.87 7.06 7.42
N HIS A 41 -2.91 6.15 7.63
CA HIS A 41 -2.61 5.59 8.95
C HIS A 41 -1.12 5.50 9.28
N GLY A 42 -0.25 5.91 8.37
CA GLY A 42 1.20 5.89 8.56
C GLY A 42 1.82 4.48 8.60
N CYS A 43 3.12 4.48 8.84
CA CYS A 43 3.94 3.29 9.00
C CYS A 43 4.24 3.03 10.48
N ASP A 44 4.31 1.76 10.88
CA ASP A 44 4.72 1.33 12.23
C ASP A 44 6.07 0.59 12.23
N GLU A 45 6.90 0.88 11.22
CA GLU A 45 8.22 0.25 11.02
C GLU A 45 8.15 -1.27 10.71
N THR A 46 6.96 -1.79 10.39
CA THR A 46 6.77 -3.18 9.94
C THR A 46 6.11 -3.24 8.57
N LEU A 47 5.97 -4.46 8.03
CA LEU A 47 5.18 -4.76 6.83
C LEU A 47 3.69 -5.01 7.16
N ARG A 48 3.12 -4.26 8.11
CA ARG A 48 1.75 -4.44 8.62
C ARG A 48 0.71 -4.45 7.51
N TRP A 49 0.73 -3.46 6.63
CA TRP A 49 -0.23 -3.31 5.55
C TRP A 49 0.02 -4.33 4.44
N THR A 50 1.27 -4.61 4.10
CA THR A 50 1.60 -5.71 3.17
C THR A 50 1.05 -7.05 3.69
N GLY A 51 1.25 -7.35 4.98
CA GLY A 51 0.75 -8.56 5.62
C GLY A 51 -0.77 -8.63 5.70
N ARG A 52 -1.42 -7.50 6.03
CA ARG A 52 -2.88 -7.39 6.02
C ARG A 52 -3.47 -7.62 4.63
N PHE A 53 -2.87 -7.07 3.58
CA PHE A 53 -3.28 -7.37 2.20
C PHE A 53 -3.19 -8.86 1.92
N ARG A 54 -2.06 -9.50 2.26
CA ARG A 54 -1.88 -10.95 2.09
C ARG A 54 -3.00 -11.72 2.78
N GLU A 55 -3.27 -11.43 4.04
CA GLU A 55 -4.27 -12.13 4.86
C GLU A 55 -5.69 -12.01 4.32
N LEU A 56 -6.07 -10.82 3.87
CA LEU A 56 -7.43 -10.57 3.38
C LEU A 56 -7.62 -11.00 1.92
N ARG A 57 -6.57 -10.93 1.10
CA ARG A 57 -6.68 -10.99 -0.36
C ARG A 57 -6.01 -12.20 -0.99
N SER A 58 -4.85 -12.58 -0.46
CA SER A 58 -3.98 -13.59 -1.06
C SER A 58 -3.30 -14.46 0.01
N PRO A 59 -4.05 -15.22 0.85
CA PRO A 59 -3.46 -15.92 2.00
C PRO A 59 -2.35 -16.91 1.65
N ARG A 60 -2.39 -17.45 0.42
CA ARG A 60 -1.40 -18.38 -0.12
C ARG A 60 -0.12 -17.71 -0.64
N ALA A 61 -0.05 -16.38 -0.68
CA ALA A 61 1.11 -15.64 -1.15
C ALA A 61 2.17 -15.49 -0.05
N THR A 62 2.64 -16.61 0.51
CA THR A 62 3.56 -16.67 1.66
C THR A 62 4.91 -16.02 1.41
N ALA A 63 5.29 -15.82 0.14
CA ALA A 63 6.53 -15.13 -0.25
C ALA A 63 6.35 -13.61 -0.46
N LEU A 64 5.17 -13.02 -0.19
CA LEU A 64 4.91 -11.61 -0.48
C LEU A 64 5.85 -10.68 0.30
N GLU A 65 5.94 -10.83 1.61
CA GLU A 65 6.82 -10.01 2.45
C GLU A 65 8.29 -10.19 2.06
N GLY A 66 8.71 -11.44 1.80
CA GLY A 66 10.07 -11.73 1.33
C GLY A 66 10.41 -11.02 0.00
N ARG A 67 9.44 -10.84 -0.90
CA ARG A 67 9.65 -10.07 -2.14
C ARG A 67 9.77 -8.56 -1.87
N MET A 68 9.09 -8.04 -0.83
CA MET A 68 9.26 -6.65 -0.40
C MET A 68 10.65 -6.45 0.22
N GLN A 69 11.09 -7.37 1.07
CA GLN A 69 12.44 -7.34 1.64
C GLN A 69 13.53 -7.45 0.56
N ALA A 70 13.30 -8.27 -0.48
CA ALA A 70 14.24 -8.39 -1.61
C ALA A 70 14.43 -7.09 -2.41
N VAL A 71 13.55 -6.10 -2.24
CA VAL A 71 13.70 -4.74 -2.79
C VAL A 71 14.09 -3.70 -1.74
N GLY A 72 14.47 -4.13 -0.54
CA GLY A 72 14.86 -3.26 0.57
C GLY A 72 13.68 -2.74 1.39
N GLY A 73 12.49 -3.33 1.28
CA GLY A 73 11.32 -2.98 2.11
C GLY A 73 11.22 -3.87 3.36
N PHE A 74 11.70 -3.38 4.50
CA PHE A 74 11.53 -4.02 5.81
C PHE A 74 10.38 -3.38 6.62
N CYS A 75 10.03 -2.13 6.32
CA CYS A 75 8.71 -1.54 6.60
C CYS A 75 7.90 -1.30 5.32
N ASP A 76 6.58 -1.09 5.45
CA ASP A 76 5.72 -0.69 4.32
C ASP A 76 6.21 0.61 3.66
N CYS A 77 6.75 1.54 4.45
CA CYS A 77 7.34 2.79 3.95
C CYS A 77 8.52 2.56 2.98
N GLU A 78 9.42 1.65 3.34
CA GLU A 78 10.64 1.35 2.60
C GLU A 78 10.36 0.63 1.28
N VAL A 79 9.20 -0.03 1.14
CA VAL A 79 8.75 -0.57 -0.15
C VAL A 79 8.76 0.52 -1.23
N PHE A 80 8.39 1.76 -0.87
CA PHE A 80 8.37 2.90 -1.80
C PHE A 80 9.67 3.72 -1.78
N LEU A 81 10.36 3.79 -0.64
CA LEU A 81 11.66 4.48 -0.58
C LEU A 81 12.74 3.74 -1.40
N ASN A 82 12.71 2.40 -1.37
CA ASN A 82 13.78 1.58 -1.91
C ASN A 82 13.36 0.78 -3.16
N GLY A 83 12.12 0.28 -3.18
CA GLY A 83 11.75 -0.80 -4.08
C GLY A 83 10.91 -0.41 -5.29
N TYR A 84 9.96 0.51 -5.12
CA TYR A 84 8.98 0.87 -6.14
C TYR A 84 8.75 2.36 -6.18
N ARG A 85 8.55 2.88 -7.39
CA ARG A 85 8.18 4.27 -7.63
C ARG A 85 7.04 4.35 -8.63
N LEU A 86 6.29 5.46 -8.59
CA LEU A 86 5.34 5.77 -9.65
C LEU A 86 6.09 5.85 -10.99
N ARG A 87 5.48 5.32 -12.04
CA ARG A 87 5.97 5.54 -13.41
C ARG A 87 5.99 7.02 -13.71
N ARG A 88 6.95 7.42 -14.54
CA ARG A 88 7.16 8.81 -14.93
C ARG A 88 5.90 9.49 -15.47
N GLU A 89 5.07 8.76 -16.21
CA GLU A 89 3.80 9.27 -16.77
C GLU A 89 2.74 9.65 -15.72
N HIS A 90 2.92 9.23 -14.47
CA HIS A 90 2.04 9.56 -13.34
C HIS A 90 2.67 10.57 -12.37
N LEU A 91 3.86 11.11 -12.69
CA LEU A 91 4.48 12.17 -11.91
C LEU A 91 4.01 13.54 -12.43
N GLU A 92 3.91 14.49 -11.51
CA GLU A 92 3.60 15.88 -11.82
C GLU A 92 4.89 16.69 -11.93
N ARG A 93 4.91 17.67 -12.84
CA ARG A 93 6.00 18.63 -12.94
C ARG A 93 5.75 19.77 -11.96
N ASP A 94 6.70 20.01 -11.07
CA ASP A 94 6.68 21.16 -10.17
C ASP A 94 6.92 22.45 -10.97
N ILE A 95 6.05 23.45 -10.79
CA ILE A 95 6.11 24.71 -11.55
C ILE A 95 7.25 25.64 -11.11
N HIS A 96 7.79 25.44 -9.91
CA HIS A 96 8.82 26.28 -9.33
C HIS A 96 10.21 25.68 -9.52
N THR A 97 10.34 24.36 -9.46
CA THR A 97 11.63 23.66 -9.58
C THR A 97 11.85 22.98 -10.93
N ASP A 98 10.80 22.82 -11.74
CA ASP A 98 10.77 22.03 -12.98
C ASP A 98 11.07 20.53 -12.79
N GLU A 99 11.19 20.08 -11.54
CA GLU A 99 11.43 18.69 -11.17
C GLU A 99 10.14 17.86 -11.21
N LEU A 100 10.29 16.54 -11.37
CA LEU A 100 9.16 15.62 -11.27
C LEU A 100 8.94 15.22 -9.82
N ARG A 101 7.72 15.42 -9.33
CA ARG A 101 7.27 15.05 -7.99
C ARG A 101 6.10 14.08 -8.05
N ALA A 102 5.85 13.38 -6.95
CA ALA A 102 4.61 12.64 -6.78
C ALA A 102 3.42 13.62 -6.76
N PRO A 103 2.26 13.25 -7.31
CA PRO A 103 1.06 14.08 -7.26
C PRO A 103 0.56 14.21 -5.81
N ASP A 104 -0.11 15.32 -5.50
CA ASP A 104 -0.69 15.56 -4.17
C ASP A 104 -1.79 14.54 -3.84
N HIS A 105 -2.50 14.08 -4.87
CA HIS A 105 -3.47 13.00 -4.76
C HIS A 105 -2.95 11.78 -5.53
N PRO A 106 -2.87 10.60 -4.90
CA PRO A 106 -2.40 9.41 -5.59
C PRO A 106 -3.32 9.06 -6.77
N PRO A 107 -2.77 8.65 -7.92
CA PRO A 107 -3.58 8.25 -9.05
C PRO A 107 -4.42 7.02 -8.72
N THR A 108 -5.63 6.95 -9.30
CA THR A 108 -6.51 5.79 -9.14
C THR A 108 -5.81 4.50 -9.55
N CYS A 109 -5.91 3.46 -8.71
CA CYS A 109 -5.33 2.16 -8.99
C CYS A 109 -5.77 1.64 -10.37
N ALA A 110 -4.81 1.25 -11.20
CA ALA A 110 -5.09 0.69 -12.53
C ALA A 110 -5.67 -0.75 -12.49
N GLY A 111 -5.85 -1.31 -11.30
CA GLY A 111 -6.47 -2.61 -11.10
C GLY A 111 -5.53 -3.80 -11.26
N VAL A 112 -6.01 -4.98 -10.84
CA VAL A 112 -5.40 -6.28 -11.13
C VAL A 112 -6.41 -7.19 -11.83
N GLY A 113 -5.95 -8.01 -12.78
CA GLY A 113 -6.83 -8.93 -13.52
C GLY A 113 -7.33 -10.13 -12.72
N ARG A 114 -6.68 -10.48 -11.60
CA ARG A 114 -7.15 -11.48 -10.64
C ARG A 114 -7.16 -10.88 -9.25
N LEU A 115 -8.24 -11.13 -8.50
CA LEU A 115 -8.43 -10.59 -7.17
C LEU A 115 -7.30 -11.01 -6.22
N ASP A 116 -6.84 -12.26 -6.31
CA ASP A 116 -5.76 -12.82 -5.48
C ASP A 116 -4.34 -12.42 -5.96
N SER A 117 -4.21 -11.52 -6.93
CA SER A 117 -2.91 -11.06 -7.43
C SER A 117 -2.16 -10.25 -6.39
N THR A 118 -0.89 -10.60 -6.18
CA THR A 118 0.07 -9.82 -5.39
C THR A 118 1.08 -9.07 -6.26
N LYS A 119 0.76 -8.88 -7.55
CA LYS A 119 1.53 -8.04 -8.46
C LYS A 119 1.09 -6.58 -8.33
N PRO A 120 2.01 -5.61 -8.46
CA PRO A 120 1.62 -4.22 -8.62
C PRO A 120 0.83 -4.02 -9.92
N CYS A 121 -0.08 -3.04 -9.93
CA CYS A 121 -0.71 -2.56 -11.16
C CYS A 121 0.29 -1.73 -11.99
N THR A 122 -0.17 -1.24 -13.15
CA THR A 122 0.70 -0.53 -14.10
C THR A 122 1.21 0.82 -13.60
N LEU A 123 0.63 1.40 -12.55
CA LEU A 123 1.11 2.67 -11.98
C LEU A 123 2.55 2.62 -11.47
N TRP A 124 3.01 1.43 -11.07
CA TRP A 124 4.28 1.26 -10.38
C TRP A 124 5.32 0.64 -11.29
N GLU A 125 6.56 1.08 -11.09
CA GLU A 125 7.74 0.42 -11.62
C GLU A 125 8.72 0.12 -10.50
N ARG A 126 9.47 -0.98 -10.66
CA ARG A 126 10.53 -1.32 -9.72
C ARG A 126 11.65 -0.29 -9.86
N SER A 127 12.05 0.31 -8.75
CA SER A 127 13.23 1.17 -8.71
C SER A 127 14.43 0.34 -9.12
N ARG A 128 15.19 0.83 -10.12
CA ARG A 128 16.53 0.27 -10.36
C ARG A 128 17.35 0.63 -9.13
N ARG A 129 18.15 -0.30 -8.59
CA ARG A 129 19.16 0.06 -7.59
C ARG A 129 19.95 1.22 -8.18
N ARG A 130 20.02 2.36 -7.48
CA ARG A 130 21.04 3.36 -7.79
C ARG A 130 22.38 2.64 -7.61
N SER A 131 23.26 2.76 -8.60
CA SER A 131 24.62 2.28 -8.39
C SER A 131 25.21 3.07 -7.23
N LEU A 132 26.05 2.44 -6.41
CA LEU A 132 26.82 3.16 -5.39
C LEU A 132 27.79 4.19 -6.02
N ASP A 133 27.98 4.13 -7.35
CA ASP A 133 28.88 4.99 -8.12
C ASP A 133 28.24 6.33 -8.58
N ASP A 134 26.99 6.62 -8.22
CA ASP A 134 26.28 7.86 -8.63
C ASP A 134 26.46 9.05 -7.64
N TRP A 135 27.50 9.05 -6.80
CA TRP A 135 27.84 10.13 -5.84
C TRP A 135 29.14 10.85 -6.16
#